data_AF-A0AAP2DKJ1-F1
#
_entry.id   AF-A0AAP2DKJ1-F1
#
_cell.length_a   1.000
_cell.length_b   1.000
_cell.length_c   1.000
_cell.angle_alpha   90.00
_cell.angle_beta   90.00
_cell.angle_gamma   90.00
#
_symmetry.space_group_name_H-M   'P 1'
#
loop_
_entity.id
_entity.type
_entity.pdbx_description
1 polymer ?
#
loop_
_entity_poly.entity_id
_entity_poly.type
_entity_poly.pdbx_seq_one_letter_code
_entity_poly.pdbx_strand_id
1 'polypeptide(L)'
;EEEQHLTARGIPHIKVGNKLDKANAGLVEKLRAKDFIFISAAGKTNIQELKNTILSRFQVKSVKSGDVMVTNLRHYQNLTQTYDALTRVLDGMDNGITGDFLAMDIRQALHYLGEITGNITTEDLLANIFSKFCIGK
;
A
#
# COMPACT_ATOMS: atom_id res chain seq x y z
N GLU A 1 11.51 -28.01 3.32
CA GLU A 1 11.95 -27.27 2.11
C GLU A 1 11.04 -26.06 1.84
N GLU A 2 9.72 -26.20 1.72
CA GLU A 2 8.80 -25.06 1.50
C GLU A 2 8.86 -23.95 2.58
N GLU A 3 9.00 -24.31 3.86
CA GLU A 3 9.10 -23.34 4.96
C GLU A 3 10.33 -22.42 4.84
N GLN A 4 11.47 -23.00 4.43
CA GLN A 4 12.71 -22.25 4.25
C GLN A 4 12.61 -21.32 3.04
N HIS A 5 11.90 -21.74 1.98
CA HIS A 5 11.64 -20.89 0.80
C HIS A 5 10.72 -19.71 1.11
N LEU A 6 9.66 -19.89 1.89
CA LEU A 6 8.74 -18.80 2.27
C LEU A 6 9.40 -17.81 3.23
N THR A 7 10.18 -18.33 4.18
CA THR A 7 10.92 -17.51 5.15
C THR A 7 12.04 -16.72 4.47
N ALA A 8 12.75 -17.31 3.50
CA ALA A 8 13.80 -16.63 2.73
C ALA A 8 13.27 -15.45 1.88
N ARG A 9 11.99 -15.49 1.48
CA ARG A 9 11.33 -14.41 0.73
C ARG A 9 10.73 -13.32 1.62
N GLY A 10 10.86 -13.44 2.95
CA GLY A 10 10.26 -12.49 3.90
C GLY A 10 8.73 -12.46 3.87
N ILE A 11 8.08 -13.49 3.31
CA ILE A 11 6.63 -13.52 3.18
C ILE A 11 6.03 -14.00 4.51
N PRO A 12 5.16 -13.20 5.16
CA PRO A 12 4.47 -13.64 6.36
C PRO A 12 3.59 -14.85 6.06
N HIS A 13 3.70 -15.90 6.87
CA HIS A 13 2.97 -17.14 6.69
C HIS A 13 2.45 -17.68 8.03
N ILE A 14 1.43 -18.54 7.95
CA ILE A 14 0.82 -19.23 9.10
C ILE A 14 0.75 -20.72 8.76
N LYS A 15 1.18 -21.56 9.70
CA LYS A 15 1.12 -23.02 9.55
C LYS A 15 -0.19 -23.54 10.12
N VAL A 16 -0.97 -24.26 9.30
CA VAL A 16 -2.29 -24.76 9.69
C VAL A 16 -2.36 -26.27 9.54
N GLY A 17 -2.59 -26.97 10.66
CA GLY A 17 -2.86 -28.41 10.70
C GLY A 17 -4.37 -28.66 10.66
N ASN A 18 -4.90 -29.12 9.52
CA ASN A 18 -6.31 -29.47 9.40
C ASN A 18 -6.57 -30.94 9.84
N LYS A 19 -7.85 -31.29 10.04
CA LYS A 19 -8.33 -32.62 10.46
C LYS A 19 -7.96 -32.99 11.90
N LEU A 20 -8.03 -32.03 12.82
CA LEU A 20 -7.83 -32.26 14.26
C LEU A 20 -8.70 -33.42 14.81
N ASP A 21 -9.89 -33.63 14.23
CA ASP A 21 -10.83 -34.71 14.57
C ASP A 21 -10.28 -36.13 14.32
N LYS A 22 -9.29 -36.29 13.44
CA LYS A 22 -8.68 -37.59 13.11
C LYS A 22 -7.19 -37.67 13.47
N ALA A 23 -6.67 -36.62 14.10
CA ALA A 23 -5.25 -36.51 14.38
C ALA A 23 -4.84 -37.28 15.64
N ASN A 24 -3.66 -37.90 15.61
CA ASN A 24 -3.07 -38.53 16.79
C ASN A 24 -2.58 -37.43 17.76
N ALA A 25 -2.93 -37.52 19.05
CA ALA A 25 -2.53 -36.58 20.09
C ALA A 25 -1.01 -36.34 20.14
N GLY A 26 -0.20 -37.39 19.98
CA GLY A 26 1.27 -37.27 20.01
C GLY A 26 1.85 -36.55 18.78
N LEU A 27 1.15 -36.58 17.64
CA LEU A 27 1.52 -35.80 16.45
C LEU A 27 1.14 -34.32 16.63
N VAL A 28 -0.04 -34.06 17.20
CA VAL A 28 -0.54 -32.70 17.47
C VAL A 28 0.39 -31.97 18.43
N GLU A 29 0.84 -32.62 19.50
CA GLU A 29 1.74 -32.01 20.48
C GLU A 29 3.11 -31.64 19.87
N LYS A 30 3.71 -32.54 19.10
CA LYS A 30 4.97 -32.30 18.38
C LYS A 30 4.89 -31.15 17.37
N LEU A 31 3.75 -31.01 16.71
CA LEU A 31 3.54 -29.98 15.70
C LEU A 31 3.11 -28.63 16.32
N ARG A 32 2.41 -28.64 17.46
CA ARG A 32 2.16 -27.41 18.26
C ARG A 32 3.47 -26.78 18.70
N ALA A 33 4.47 -27.58 19.07
CA ALA A 33 5.82 -27.11 19.36
C ALA A 33 6.54 -26.45 18.16
N LYS A 34 6.00 -26.58 16.94
CA LYS A 34 6.50 -25.96 15.70
C LYS A 34 5.63 -24.82 15.17
N ASP A 35 4.83 -24.19 16.04
CA ASP A 35 3.94 -23.06 15.73
C ASP A 35 2.82 -23.39 14.73
N PHE A 36 2.28 -24.62 14.76
CA PHE A 36 1.10 -24.99 13.98
C PHE A 36 -0.19 -24.66 14.71
N ILE A 37 -1.11 -24.00 14.01
CA ILE A 37 -2.50 -23.81 14.44
C ILE A 37 -3.32 -25.02 13.97
N PHE A 38 -3.97 -25.71 14.89
CA PHE A 38 -4.79 -26.87 14.57
C PHE A 38 -6.26 -26.53 14.46
N ILE A 39 -6.87 -26.97 13.35
CA ILE A 39 -8.29 -26.80 13.08
C ILE A 39 -8.95 -28.13 12.70
N SER A 40 -10.27 -28.22 12.94
CA SER A 40 -11.12 -29.18 12.23
C SER A 40 -12.07 -28.39 11.35
N ALA A 41 -11.79 -28.35 10.04
CA ALA A 41 -12.66 -27.66 9.09
C ALA A 41 -14.06 -28.30 9.05
N ALA A 42 -14.14 -29.63 9.13
CA ALA A 42 -15.41 -30.36 9.16
C ALA A 42 -16.21 -30.11 10.44
N GLY A 43 -15.53 -30.09 11.60
CA GLY A 43 -16.14 -29.81 12.90
C GLY A 43 -16.29 -28.33 13.23
N LYS A 44 -15.86 -27.42 12.33
CA LYS A 44 -15.76 -25.97 12.56
C LYS A 44 -14.99 -25.58 13.84
N THR A 45 -14.11 -26.45 14.31
CA THR A 45 -13.32 -26.25 15.54
C THR A 45 -12.10 -25.38 15.25
N ASN A 46 -11.84 -24.40 16.12
CA ASN A 46 -10.70 -23.45 16.06
C ASN A 46 -10.62 -22.58 14.81
N ILE A 47 -11.70 -22.48 14.03
CA ILE A 47 -11.77 -21.59 12.87
C ILE A 47 -11.68 -20.12 13.31
N GLN A 48 -12.29 -19.76 14.43
CA GLN A 48 -12.27 -18.39 14.94
C GLN A 48 -10.88 -17.99 15.44
N GLU A 49 -10.17 -18.92 16.06
CA GLU A 49 -8.76 -18.74 16.47
C GLU A 49 -7.88 -18.46 15.24
N LEU A 50 -8.00 -19.29 14.19
CA LEU A 50 -7.28 -19.08 12.94
C LEU A 50 -7.56 -17.69 12.33
N LYS A 51 -8.82 -17.26 12.29
CA LYS A 51 -9.20 -15.92 11.80
C LYS A 51 -8.50 -14.81 12.59
N ASN A 52 -8.53 -14.90 13.91
CA ASN A 52 -7.89 -13.91 14.79
C ASN A 52 -6.38 -13.88 14.57
N THR A 53 -5.74 -15.04 14.42
CA THR A 53 -4.29 -15.11 14.17
C THR A 53 -3.90 -14.56 12.81
N ILE A 54 -4.72 -14.78 11.76
CA ILE A 54 -4.54 -14.13 10.46
C ILE A 54 -4.60 -12.60 10.64
N LEU A 55 -5.64 -12.09 11.28
CA LEU A 55 -5.81 -10.65 11.47
C LEU A 55 -4.67 -10.02 12.29
N SER A 56 -4.15 -10.71 13.31
CA SER A 56 -3.05 -10.21 14.13
C SER A 56 -1.71 -10.29 13.40
N ARG A 57 -1.42 -11.38 12.67
CA ARG A 57 -0.10 -11.60 12.07
C ARG A 57 0.13 -10.77 10.81
N PHE A 58 -0.93 -10.49 10.06
CA PHE A 58 -0.87 -9.67 8.85
C PHE A 58 -1.16 -8.18 9.09
N GLN A 59 -1.17 -7.73 10.35
CA GLN A 59 -1.29 -6.31 10.75
C GLN A 59 -2.40 -5.53 10.01
N VAL A 60 -3.53 -6.18 9.69
CA VAL A 60 -4.66 -5.53 9.01
C VAL A 60 -5.29 -4.41 9.89
N LYS A 61 -4.86 -4.30 11.15
CA LYS A 61 -5.25 -3.27 12.11
C LYS A 61 -4.56 -1.91 11.93
N SER A 62 -3.61 -1.77 11.00
CA SER A 62 -2.99 -0.46 10.73
C SER A 62 -3.91 0.51 9.99
N VAL A 63 -5.02 0.03 9.42
CA VAL A 63 -6.05 0.89 8.83
C VAL A 63 -6.97 1.36 9.96
N LYS A 64 -6.79 2.60 10.42
CA LYS A 64 -7.70 3.22 11.38
C LYS A 64 -9.00 3.59 10.66
N SER A 65 -10.14 3.47 11.35
CA SER A 65 -11.39 4.05 10.85
C SER A 65 -11.22 5.55 10.68
N GLY A 66 -11.14 6.00 9.42
CA GLY A 66 -10.87 7.39 9.05
C GLY A 66 -9.70 7.57 8.08
N ASP A 67 -8.85 6.56 7.89
CA ASP A 67 -7.77 6.63 6.91
C ASP A 67 -8.34 6.62 5.48
N VAL A 68 -7.92 7.59 4.66
CA VAL A 68 -8.28 7.61 3.23
C VAL A 68 -7.50 6.50 2.52
N MET A 69 -8.19 5.40 2.25
CA MET A 69 -7.60 4.25 1.57
C MET A 69 -7.67 4.42 0.05
N VAL A 70 -6.51 4.44 -0.59
CA VAL A 70 -6.41 4.43 -2.05
C VAL A 70 -6.50 2.99 -2.54
N THR A 71 -7.68 2.57 -2.99
CA THR A 71 -7.95 1.19 -3.44
C THR A 71 -7.72 0.98 -4.94
N ASN A 72 -7.65 2.06 -5.71
CA ASN A 72 -7.46 2.02 -7.16
C ASN A 72 -5.97 2.17 -7.51
N LEU A 73 -5.42 1.18 -8.21
CA LEU A 73 -4.03 1.18 -8.67
C LEU A 73 -3.67 2.42 -9.53
N ARG A 74 -4.59 2.90 -10.37
CA ARG A 74 -4.40 4.11 -11.18
C ARG A 74 -4.24 5.35 -10.31
N HIS A 75 -5.10 5.51 -9.30
CA HIS A 75 -5.00 6.65 -8.38
C HIS A 75 -3.70 6.58 -7.57
N TYR A 76 -3.30 5.39 -7.13
CA TYR A 76 -2.02 5.18 -6.46
C TYR A 76 -0.83 5.59 -7.35
N GLN A 77 -0.83 5.18 -8.61
CA GLN A 77 0.19 5.57 -9.58
C GLN A 77 0.24 7.09 -9.76
N ASN A 78 -0.90 7.73 -10.00
CA ASN A 78 -0.97 9.18 -10.16
C ASN A 78 -0.46 9.93 -8.91
N LEU A 79 -0.86 9.50 -7.70
CA LEU A 79 -0.36 10.12 -6.46
C LEU A 79 1.15 9.95 -6.28
N THR A 80 1.69 8.79 -6.66
CA THR A 80 3.13 8.52 -6.62
C THR A 80 3.87 9.46 -7.57
N GLN A 81 3.37 9.60 -8.80
CA GLN A 81 3.95 10.49 -9.80
C GLN A 81 3.84 11.98 -9.39
N THR A 82 2.73 12.38 -8.76
CA THR A 82 2.58 13.71 -8.16
C THR A 82 3.65 13.95 -7.08
N TYR A 83 3.85 12.99 -6.19
CA TYR A 83 4.86 13.08 -5.13
C TYR A 83 6.27 13.21 -5.69
N ASP A 84 6.63 12.39 -6.69
CA ASP A 84 7.94 12.45 -7.33
C ASP A 84 8.19 13.81 -8.00
N ALA A 85 7.17 14.36 -8.67
CA ALA A 85 7.27 15.68 -9.29
C ALA A 85 7.45 16.80 -8.26
N LEU A 86 6.70 16.78 -7.15
CA LEU A 86 6.86 17.76 -6.07
C LEU A 86 8.21 17.62 -5.36
N THR A 87 8.74 16.41 -5.25
CA THR A 87 10.08 16.18 -4.68
C THR A 87 11.14 16.86 -5.54
N ARG A 88 11.06 16.74 -6.87
CA ARG A 88 11.95 17.47 -7.79
C ARG A 88 11.84 18.99 -7.67
N VAL A 89 10.64 19.51 -7.40
CA VAL A 89 10.45 20.95 -7.13
C VAL A 89 11.19 21.36 -5.86
N LEU A 90 11.02 20.61 -4.77
CA LEU A 90 11.70 20.89 -3.50
C LEU A 90 13.23 20.81 -3.67
N ASP A 91 13.72 19.74 -4.27
CA ASP A 91 15.16 19.57 -4.55
C ASP A 91 15.67 20.68 -5.48
N GLY A 92 14.89 21.07 -6.49
CA GLY A 92 15.26 22.14 -7.41
C GLY A 92 15.30 23.51 -6.74
N MET A 93 14.42 23.77 -5.78
CA MET A 93 14.45 25.00 -4.97
C MET A 93 15.72 25.04 -4.11
N ASP A 94 16.07 23.94 -3.46
CA ASP A 94 17.28 23.84 -2.62
C ASP A 94 18.56 23.98 -3.43
N ASN A 95 18.56 23.53 -4.70
CA ASN A 95 19.69 23.63 -5.62
C ASN A 95 19.70 24.91 -6.47
N GLY A 96 18.78 25.85 -6.25
CA GLY A 96 18.74 27.14 -6.96
C GLY A 96 18.41 27.04 -8.45
N ILE A 97 17.64 26.03 -8.86
CA ILE A 97 17.15 25.87 -10.24
C ILE A 97 16.25 27.06 -10.63
N THR A 98 16.27 27.45 -11.91
CA THR A 98 15.46 28.56 -12.41
C THR A 98 13.96 28.26 -12.33
N GLY A 99 13.16 29.31 -12.13
CA GLY A 99 11.71 29.19 -11.97
C GLY A 99 11.00 28.50 -13.13
N ASP A 100 11.55 28.54 -14.35
CA ASP A 100 10.95 27.90 -15.53
C ASP A 100 10.93 26.37 -15.42
N PHE A 101 12.01 25.78 -14.91
CA PHE A 101 12.10 24.33 -14.69
C PHE A 101 11.23 23.90 -13.50
N LEU A 102 11.24 24.68 -12.42
CA LEU A 102 10.35 24.42 -11.28
C LEU A 102 8.88 24.48 -11.71
N ALA A 103 8.50 25.45 -12.54
CA ALA A 103 7.16 25.57 -13.06
C ALA A 103 6.77 24.36 -13.93
N MET A 104 7.71 23.74 -14.64
CA MET A 104 7.46 22.52 -15.39
C MET A 104 7.09 21.34 -14.48
N ASP A 105 7.86 21.10 -13.42
CA ASP A 105 7.58 20.03 -12.47
C ASP A 105 6.28 20.27 -11.67
N ILE A 106 5.98 21.53 -11.33
CA ILE A 106 4.70 21.91 -10.71
C ILE A 106 3.52 21.58 -11.64
N ARG A 107 3.62 21.91 -12.93
CA ARG A 107 2.58 21.56 -13.92
C ARG A 107 2.40 20.05 -14.03
N GLN A 108 3.49 19.30 -14.00
CA GLN A 108 3.45 17.85 -14.06
C GLN A 108 2.75 17.25 -12.83
N ALA A 109 3.06 17.74 -11.62
CA ALA A 109 2.39 17.34 -10.39
C ALA A 109 0.88 17.60 -10.44
N LEU A 110 0.50 18.78 -10.95
CA LEU A 110 -0.91 19.17 -11.06
C LEU A 110 -1.66 18.37 -12.12
N HIS A 111 -1.00 17.98 -13.23
CA HIS A 111 -1.58 17.07 -14.22
C HIS A 111 -1.92 15.71 -13.62
N TYR A 112 -0.97 15.06 -12.94
CA TYR A 112 -1.22 13.76 -12.30
C TYR A 112 -2.31 13.83 -11.23
N LEU A 113 -2.38 14.93 -10.47
CA LEU A 113 -3.45 15.16 -9.50
C LEU A 113 -4.82 15.37 -10.18
N GLY A 114 -4.85 16.09 -11.32
CA GLY A 114 -6.04 16.30 -12.14
C GLY A 114 -6.61 15.01 -12.72
N GLU A 115 -5.75 14.07 -13.13
CA GLU A 115 -6.15 12.74 -13.60
C GLU A 115 -6.86 11.89 -12.52
N ILE A 116 -6.69 12.23 -11.23
CA ILE A 116 -7.40 11.57 -10.12
C ILE A 116 -8.79 12.16 -9.93
N THR A 117 -8.90 13.49 -9.94
CA THR A 117 -10.15 14.21 -9.66
C THR A 117 -11.04 14.33 -10.89
N GLY A 118 -10.50 14.08 -12.09
CA GLY A 118 -11.21 14.21 -13.37
C GLY A 118 -11.55 15.66 -13.76
N ASN A 119 -11.10 16.64 -12.97
CA ASN A 119 -11.69 17.98 -12.92
C ASN A 119 -10.74 19.13 -13.26
N ILE A 120 -9.59 18.86 -13.86
CA ILE A 120 -8.68 19.93 -14.28
C ILE A 120 -8.05 19.51 -15.61
N THR A 121 -8.45 20.15 -16.70
CA THR A 121 -7.69 20.07 -17.95
C THR A 121 -6.37 20.81 -17.74
N THR A 122 -5.31 20.38 -18.42
CA THR A 122 -4.02 21.10 -18.44
C THR A 122 -4.19 22.58 -18.81
N GLU A 123 -5.24 22.91 -19.57
CA GLU A 123 -5.61 24.28 -19.97
C GLU A 123 -6.05 25.18 -18.80
N ASP A 124 -6.88 24.68 -17.88
CA ASP A 124 -7.36 25.46 -16.72
C ASP A 124 -6.21 25.81 -15.77
N LEU A 125 -5.24 24.90 -15.65
CA LEU A 125 -4.02 25.10 -14.88
C LEU A 125 -3.10 26.17 -15.49
N LEU A 126 -2.90 26.10 -16.80
CA LEU A 126 -2.11 27.09 -17.53
C LEU A 126 -2.73 28.49 -17.40
N ALA A 127 -4.05 28.59 -17.54
CA ALA A 127 -4.76 29.86 -17.39
C ALA A 127 -4.57 30.47 -15.98
N ASN A 128 -4.69 29.67 -14.91
CA ASN A 128 -4.54 30.18 -13.55
C ASN A 128 -3.09 30.58 -13.21
N ILE A 129 -2.09 29.80 -13.62
CA ILE A 129 -0.68 30.12 -13.40
C ILE A 129 -0.31 31.42 -14.16
N PHE A 130 -0.65 31.53 -15.44
CA PHE A 130 -0.29 32.70 -16.26
C PHE A 130 -1.19 33.92 -16.02
N SER A 131 -2.38 33.77 -15.43
CA SER A 131 -3.22 34.91 -15.02
C SER A 131 -2.52 35.84 -14.02
N LYS A 132 -1.50 35.33 -13.30
CA LYS A 132 -0.75 36.06 -12.28
C LYS A 132 0.65 36.49 -12.71
N PHE A 133 1.12 36.06 -13.88
CA PHE A 133 2.34 36.57 -14.48
C PHE A 133 1.94 37.62 -15.50
N CYS A 134 2.26 38.89 -15.24
CA CYS A 134 2.19 39.90 -16.29
C CYS A 134 3.09 39.43 -17.43
N ILE A 135 2.49 39.01 -18.55
CA ILE A 135 3.20 38.85 -19.81
C ILE A 135 3.63 40.27 -20.19
N GLY A 136 4.88 40.59 -19.88
CA GLY A 136 5.45 41.91 -20.08
C GLY A 136 5.28 42.38 -21.52
N LYS A 137 4.86 43.63 -21.66
CA LYS A 137 5.44 44.49 -22.68
C LYS A 137 6.87 44.82 -22.28
#